data_AF-A0A364V4B2-F1
#
_entry.id   AF-A0A364V4B2-F1
#
_cell.length_a   1.000
_cell.length_b   1.000
_cell.length_c   1.000
_cell.angle_alpha   90.00
_cell.angle_beta   90.00
_cell.angle_gamma   90.00
#
_symmetry.space_group_name_H-M   'P 1'
#
loop_
_entity.id
_entity.type
_entity.pdbx_description
1 polymer ?
#
loop_
_entity_poly.entity_id
_entity_poly.type
_entity_poly.pdbx_seq_one_letter_code
_entity_poly.pdbx_strand_id
1 'polypeptide(L)' 'MSVPDQDSLPPVNQAIGGRTGHPNGRRATVNYCPYCMGEYLFPDDETDNAWQCRECMRVFSVKFHGHLNL' A
#
# COMPACT_ATOMS: atom_id res chain seq x y z
N MET A 1 -22.24 36.97 13.01
CA MET A 1 -21.11 36.56 12.15
C MET A 1 -21.01 35.05 12.26
N SER A 2 -21.24 34.31 11.19
CA SER A 2 -21.33 32.85 11.22
C SER A 2 -19.96 32.24 11.50
N VAL A 3 -19.90 31.32 12.47
CA VAL A 3 -18.69 30.60 12.86
C VAL A 3 -18.20 29.78 11.66
N PRO A 4 -16.89 29.81 11.30
CA PRO A 4 -16.37 28.99 10.21
C PRO A 4 -16.49 27.51 10.57
N ASP A 5 -17.09 26.77 9.65
CA ASP A 5 -17.28 25.32 9.69
C ASP A 5 -15.92 24.62 9.87
N GLN A 6 -15.77 23.92 11.00
CA GLN A 6 -14.61 23.08 11.32
C GLN A 6 -14.97 21.63 11.03
N ASP A 7 -15.24 21.30 9.77
CA ASP A 7 -15.33 19.91 9.32
C ASP A 7 -13.93 19.27 9.43
N SER A 8 -13.60 18.86 10.65
CA SER A 8 -12.35 18.20 11.04
C SER A 8 -12.39 16.72 10.67
N LEU A 9 -12.91 16.40 9.48
CA LEU A 9 -12.88 15.04 8.99
C LEU A 9 -11.44 14.75 8.51
N PRO A 10 -10.79 13.72 9.05
CA PRO A 10 -9.47 13.34 8.57
C PRO A 10 -9.56 12.93 7.09
N PRO A 11 -8.49 13.13 6.29
CA PRO A 11 -8.42 12.66 4.93
C PRO A 11 -8.88 11.20 4.83
N VAL A 12 -9.66 10.88 3.80
CA VAL A 12 -10.25 9.54 3.57
C VAL A 12 -9.25 8.39 3.73
N ASN A 13 -7.96 8.65 3.43
CA ASN A 13 -6.86 7.69 3.55
C ASN A 13 -6.49 7.33 5.00
N GLN A 14 -7.03 8.04 6.00
CA GLN A 14 -6.78 7.86 7.43
C GLN A 14 -7.87 7.05 8.13
N ALA A 15 -9.04 6.91 7.50
CA ALA A 15 -10.21 6.20 8.06
C ALA A 15 -10.25 4.71 7.70
N ILE A 16 -9.37 4.23 6.80
CA ILE A 16 -9.33 2.83 6.38
C ILE A 16 -8.31 2.12 7.28
N GLY A 17 -8.80 1.40 8.29
CA GLY A 17 -8.03 0.68 9.30
C GLY A 17 -7.24 -0.53 8.79
N GLY A 18 -6.48 -0.38 7.71
CA GLY A 18 -5.38 -1.27 7.36
C GLY A 18 -4.12 -0.86 8.13
N ARG A 19 -3.26 -1.84 8.47
CA ARG A 19 -1.91 -1.59 8.98
C ARG A 19 -1.29 -0.45 8.18
N THR A 20 -0.84 0.62 8.87
CA THR A 20 -0.32 1.84 8.26
C THR A 20 0.49 1.48 7.03
N GLY A 21 -0.04 1.85 5.86
CA GLY A 21 0.66 1.66 4.60
C GLY A 21 2.08 2.17 4.77
N HIS A 22 3.04 1.46 4.19
CA HIS A 22 4.44 1.84 4.17
C HIS A 22 4.59 3.36 3.97
N PRO A 23 5.55 4.06 4.60
CA PRO A 23 5.69 5.53 4.50
C PRO A 23 5.80 6.04 3.05
N ASN A 24 6.10 5.15 2.10
CA ASN A 24 5.91 5.41 0.69
C ASN A 24 4.43 5.24 0.30
N GLY A 25 3.69 6.36 0.23
CA GLY A 25 2.28 6.37 -0.22
C GLY A 25 2.05 5.88 -1.66
N ARG A 26 3.11 5.64 -2.45
CA ARG A 26 3.04 5.00 -3.77
C ARG A 26 3.11 3.48 -3.71
N ARG A 27 3.56 2.92 -2.59
CA ARG A 27 3.75 1.48 -2.41
C ARG A 27 2.42 0.84 -2.04
N ALA A 28 1.86 0.05 -2.95
CA ALA A 28 0.73 -0.79 -2.63
C ALA A 28 1.18 -1.94 -1.70
N THR A 29 0.38 -2.20 -0.65
CA THR A 29 0.54 -3.39 0.18
C THR A 29 0.12 -4.63 -0.60
N VAL A 30 0.93 -5.68 -0.52
CA VAL A 30 0.66 -7.00 -1.10
C VAL A 30 0.46 -7.99 0.03
N ASN A 31 -0.57 -8.83 -0.05
CA ASN A 31 -0.86 -9.83 0.99
C ASN A 31 -0.26 -11.22 0.64
N TYR A 32 -0.11 -11.55 -0.65
CA TYR A 32 0.33 -12.85 -1.12
C TYR A 32 1.40 -12.74 -2.21
N CYS A 33 2.43 -13.58 -2.15
CA CYS A 33 3.41 -13.69 -3.22
C CYS A 33 2.75 -14.19 -4.52
N PRO A 34 2.95 -13.52 -5.67
CA PRO A 34 2.36 -13.96 -6.94
C PRO A 34 2.94 -15.28 -7.47
N TYR A 35 4.05 -15.77 -6.89
CA TYR A 35 4.74 -16.98 -7.34
C TYR A 35 4.46 -18.22 -6.48
N CYS A 36 4.28 -18.07 -5.16
CA CYS A 36 4.13 -19.20 -4.25
C CYS A 36 2.92 -19.11 -3.31
N MET A 37 2.10 -18.06 -3.44
CA MET A 37 0.98 -17.77 -2.53
C MET A 37 1.37 -17.61 -1.04
N GLY A 38 2.66 -17.53 -0.74
CA GLY A 38 3.17 -17.28 0.62
C GLY A 38 2.87 -15.86 1.10
N GLU A 39 2.75 -15.70 2.41
CA GLU A 39 2.43 -14.43 3.09
C GLU A 39 3.67 -13.77 3.71
N TYR A 40 4.83 -14.46 3.70
CA TYR A 40 6.06 -13.94 4.30
C TYR A 40 6.78 -12.94 3.38
N LEU A 41 6.18 -11.75 3.26
CA LEU A 41 6.55 -10.65 2.38
C LEU A 41 7.19 -9.49 3.14
N PHE A 42 8.28 -8.95 2.59
CA PHE A 42 9.00 -7.79 3.14
C PHE A 42 9.28 -6.74 2.05
N PRO A 43 9.37 -5.46 2.40
CA PRO A 43 9.89 -4.44 1.50
C PRO A 43 11.33 -4.78 1.07
N ASP A 44 11.65 -4.46 -0.18
CA ASP A 44 12.98 -4.63 -0.77
C ASP A 44 13.45 -3.31 -1.40
N ASP A 45 14.76 -3.13 -1.50
CA ASP A 45 15.41 -1.88 -1.91
C ASP A 45 15.63 -1.78 -3.42
N GLU A 46 15.41 -2.84 -4.20
CA GLU A 46 15.54 -2.82 -5.67
C GLU A 46 14.71 -1.69 -6.32
N THR A 47 13.49 -1.44 -5.81
CA THR A 47 12.68 -0.28 -6.20
C THR A 47 11.79 0.24 -5.05
N ASP A 48 11.29 1.47 -5.19
CA ASP A 48 10.27 2.09 -4.33
C ASP A 48 9.00 1.24 -4.13
N ASN A 49 8.79 0.22 -4.95
CA ASN A 49 7.62 -0.66 -4.93
C ASN A 49 8.00 -2.16 -4.87
N ALA A 50 9.26 -2.49 -4.59
CA ALA A 50 9.77 -3.86 -4.57
C ALA A 50 9.46 -4.60 -3.26
N TRP A 51 9.09 -5.86 -3.39
CA TRP A 51 8.76 -6.78 -2.31
C TRP A 51 9.58 -8.06 -2.47
N GLN A 52 10.13 -8.54 -1.38
CA GLN A 52 10.80 -9.83 -1.28
C GLN A 52 9.89 -10.85 -0.59
N CYS A 53 9.70 -12.00 -1.23
CA CYS A 53 9.12 -13.17 -0.58
C CYS A 53 10.24 -14.01 0.05
N ARG A 54 10.18 -14.19 1.37
CA ARG A 54 11.15 -14.96 2.13
C ARG A 54 10.93 -16.48 2.06
N GLU A 55 9.77 -16.93 1.58
CA GLU A 55 9.48 -18.36 1.37
C GLU A 55 10.10 -18.87 0.05
N CYS A 56 9.88 -18.15 -1.06
CA CYS A 56 10.37 -18.57 -2.37
C CYS A 56 11.56 -17.75 -2.90
N MET A 57 12.10 -16.84 -2.09
CA MET A 57 13.32 -16.03 -2.33
C MET A 57 13.27 -15.16 -3.60
N ARG A 58 12.08 -14.74 -4.04
CA ARG A 58 11.90 -13.87 -5.21
C ARG A 58 11.64 -12.42 -4.80
N VAL A 59 12.19 -11.49 -5.59
CA VAL A 59 11.90 -10.06 -5.52
C VAL A 59 11.01 -9.66 -6.70
N PHE A 60 9.97 -8.86 -6.45
CA PHE A 60 9.02 -8.38 -7.46
C PHE A 60 8.50 -6.99 -7.10
N SER A 61 8.01 -6.21 -8.07
CA SER A 61 7.46 -4.86 -7.82
C SER A 61 5.95 -4.80 -8.07
N VAL A 62 5.20 -4.07 -7.22
CA VAL A 62 3.74 -3.90 -7.36
C VAL A 62 3.36 -2.43 -7.41
N LYS A 63 2.62 -2.03 -8.45
CA LYS A 63 2.19 -0.64 -8.66
C LYS A 63 0.68 -0.57 -8.83
N PHE A 64 0.02 0.31 -8.08
CA PHE A 64 -1.38 0.66 -8.30
C PHE A 64 -1.47 1.71 -9.41
N HIS A 65 -2.23 1.43 -10.47
CA HIS A 65 -2.39 2.31 -11.63
C HIS A 65 -3.62 3.22 -11.56
N GLY A 66 -4.46 3.08 -10.53
CA GLY A 66 -5.75 3.78 -10.42
C GLY A 66 -6.93 2.91 -10.84
N HIS A 67 -8.11 3.51 -10.84
CA HIS A 67 -9.35 2.88 -11.33
C HIS A 67 -9.44 3.06 -12.85
N LEU A 68 -9.78 1.98 -13.56
CA LEU A 68 -10.04 2.03 -15.00
C LEU A 68 -11.47 2.56 -15.22
N ASN A 69 -11.62 3.71 -15.87
CA ASN A 69 -12.92 4.16 -16.36
C ASN A 69 -13.19 3.50 -17.72
N LEU A 70 -14.13 2.57 -17.76
CA LEU A 70 -14.69 1.98 -18.98
C LEU A 70 -16.04 2.63 -19.31
#